data_AF-A0A7S3LI94-F1
#
_entry.id   AF-A0A7S3LI94-F1
#
_cell.length_a   1.000
_cell.length_b   1.000
_cell.length_c   1.000
_cell.angle_alpha   90.00
_cell.angle_beta   90.00
_cell.angle_gamma   90.00
#
_symmetry.space_group_name_H-M   'P 1'
#
loop_
_entity.id
_entity.type
_entity.pdbx_description
1 polymer ?
#
loop_
_entity_poly.entity_id
_entity_poly.type
_entity_poly.pdbx_seq_one_letter_code
_entity_poly.pdbx_strand_id
1 'polypeptide(L)'
;MASLIRRFSSGASIGSNNNTHGKADKKKLRKRALSMPALDCSLQLDGNHMVLTNSGEWKLDRSTVGNFEREKTILNQRIIDLEEDKKYLIHQYKKTQEEKMMLEFRNKLLVEMLACSQLDCEKNNEIYQKEVLCSEALRWEVARLGVQY
;
A
#
# COMPACT_ATOMS: atom_id res chain seq x y z
N MET A 1 6.32 20.72 15.00
CA MET A 1 5.60 19.51 15.45
C MET A 1 4.87 19.87 16.73
N ALA A 2 3.53 19.87 16.68
CA ALA A 2 2.68 20.37 17.75
C ALA A 2 2.54 19.36 18.90
N SER A 3 2.75 19.81 20.14
CA SER A 3 2.54 19.03 21.36
C SER A 3 1.06 19.11 21.78
N LEU A 4 0.43 17.94 21.88
CA LEU A 4 -0.96 17.80 22.32
C LEU A 4 -1.00 17.65 23.85
N ILE A 5 -1.10 18.78 24.57
CA ILE A 5 -1.32 18.78 26.02
C ILE A 5 -2.82 18.69 26.28
N ARG A 6 -3.32 17.52 26.70
CA ARG A 6 -4.69 17.40 27.24
C ARG A 6 -4.72 18.00 28.65
N ARG A 7 -5.27 19.21 28.76
CA ARG A 7 -5.78 19.75 30.02
C ARG A 7 -7.20 19.22 30.24
N PHE A 8 -7.44 18.47 31.30
CA PHE A 8 -8.79 18.27 31.79
C PHE A 8 -9.16 19.39 32.74
N SER A 9 -10.08 20.22 32.27
CA SER A 9 -10.86 21.17 33.05
C SER A 9 -11.86 20.44 33.94
N SER A 10 -11.95 20.87 35.20
CA SER A 10 -13.17 20.74 35.98
C SER A 10 -13.38 22.06 36.71
N GLY A 11 -14.28 22.87 36.15
CA GLY A 11 -14.85 24.03 36.78
C GLY A 11 -16.30 23.73 37.18
N ALA A 12 -16.66 24.10 38.40
CA ALA A 12 -18.00 24.39 38.89
C ALA A 12 -17.77 25.29 40.13
N SER A 13 -17.72 26.62 40.03
CA SER A 13 -18.77 27.63 39.80
C SER A 13 -19.81 27.74 40.94
N ILE A 14 -19.77 28.93 41.57
CA ILE A 14 -20.88 29.75 42.09
C ILE A 14 -21.37 29.47 43.53
N GLY A 15 -21.27 30.54 44.35
CA GLY A 15 -21.95 30.65 45.64
C GLY A 15 -21.40 31.77 46.53
N SER A 16 -21.48 33.02 46.06
CA SER A 16 -21.20 34.22 46.86
C SER A 16 -22.39 34.53 47.78
N ASN A 17 -22.20 34.67 49.10
CA ASN A 17 -22.81 35.76 49.88
C ASN A 17 -22.32 35.85 51.34
N ASN A 18 -22.41 37.08 51.84
CA ASN A 18 -21.76 37.65 53.02
C ASN A 18 -22.43 37.35 54.38
N ASN A 19 -21.65 37.67 55.42
CA ASN A 19 -22.04 38.23 56.73
C ASN A 19 -22.59 37.31 57.84
N THR A 20 -21.78 37.05 58.88
CA THR A 20 -21.80 37.77 60.19
C THR A 20 -21.27 36.90 61.33
N HIS A 21 -20.69 37.59 62.32
CA HIS A 21 -20.18 37.09 63.60
C HIS A 21 -21.10 36.10 64.33
N GLY A 22 -20.51 35.02 64.83
CA GLY A 22 -21.11 34.16 65.85
C GLY A 22 -20.08 33.22 66.45
N LYS A 23 -19.66 33.49 67.68
CA LYS A 23 -18.74 32.64 68.47
C LYS A 23 -19.46 31.37 68.94
N ALA A 24 -18.65 30.36 69.26
CA ALA A 24 -18.95 29.13 70.00
C ALA A 24 -19.62 28.00 69.19
N ASP A 25 -18.89 26.91 68.93
CA ASP A 25 -18.81 25.79 69.87
C ASP A 25 -17.88 24.68 69.36
N LYS A 26 -16.78 24.46 70.09
CA LYS A 26 -15.80 23.40 69.83
C LYS A 26 -16.30 22.10 70.44
N LYS A 27 -17.22 21.36 69.79
CA LYS A 27 -17.54 19.96 70.14
C LYS A 27 -18.51 19.31 69.12
N LYS A 28 -18.00 18.94 67.93
CA LYS A 28 -18.50 17.84 67.06
C LYS A 28 -17.86 17.95 65.65
N LEU A 29 -16.59 17.57 65.53
CA LEU A 29 -15.95 17.36 64.22
C LEU A 29 -14.93 16.24 64.32
N ARG A 30 -15.43 15.02 64.57
CA ARG A 30 -14.73 13.78 64.24
C ARG A 30 -15.76 12.89 63.56
N LYS A 31 -15.40 12.35 62.39
CA LYS A 31 -16.23 11.61 61.41
C LYS A 31 -16.76 12.43 60.22
N ARG A 32 -15.85 13.04 59.47
CA ARG A 32 -15.95 13.07 58.00
C ARG A 32 -14.56 12.72 57.46
N ALA A 33 -14.22 11.44 57.51
CA ALA A 33 -13.16 10.94 56.64
C ALA A 33 -13.73 11.06 55.23
N LEU A 34 -13.25 12.06 54.49
CA LEU A 34 -13.45 12.14 53.04
C LEU A 34 -12.95 10.81 52.46
N SER A 35 -13.88 9.98 51.98
CA SER A 35 -13.55 8.92 51.04
C SER A 35 -13.06 9.62 49.78
N MET A 36 -11.76 9.91 49.73
CA MET A 36 -11.12 10.25 48.47
C MET A 36 -11.11 8.98 47.62
N PRO A 37 -11.52 9.04 46.35
CA PRO A 37 -11.29 7.91 45.44
C PRO A 37 -9.78 7.65 45.43
N ALA A 38 -9.38 6.39 45.64
CA ALA A 38 -7.98 6.00 45.53
C ALA A 38 -7.52 6.42 44.12
N LEU A 39 -6.58 7.36 44.06
CA LEU A 39 -5.94 7.73 42.81
C LEU A 39 -5.04 6.55 42.42
N ASP A 40 -5.25 6.00 41.23
CA ASP A 40 -4.36 4.99 40.66
C ASP A 40 -3.00 5.64 40.43
N CYS A 41 -2.08 5.43 41.36
CA CYS A 41 -0.72 5.95 41.28
C CYS A 41 0.15 4.94 40.53
N SER A 42 0.73 5.35 39.40
CA SER A 42 1.77 4.60 38.70
C SER A 42 3.12 5.33 38.76
N LEU A 43 4.19 4.55 38.80
CA LEU A 43 5.58 5.01 38.89
C LEU A 43 6.39 4.33 37.79
N GLN A 44 7.06 5.12 36.96
CA GLN A 44 7.96 4.62 35.93
C GLN A 44 9.41 4.90 36.33
N LEU A 45 10.20 3.85 36.56
CA LEU A 45 11.62 3.93 36.92
C LEU A 45 12.43 3.01 36.03
N ASP A 46 13.41 3.54 35.29
CA ASP A 46 14.34 2.78 34.46
C ASP A 46 13.66 1.74 33.52
N GLY A 47 12.59 2.18 32.84
CA GLY A 47 11.79 1.32 31.95
C GLY A 47 10.77 0.40 32.65
N ASN A 48 10.81 0.29 33.98
CA ASN A 48 9.85 -0.50 34.75
C ASN A 48 8.63 0.32 35.14
N HIS A 49 7.44 -0.13 34.73
CA HIS A 49 6.16 0.43 35.15
C HIS A 49 5.69 -0.27 36.42
N MET A 50 5.44 0.49 37.50
CA MET A 50 4.92 -0.02 38.76
C MET A 50 3.57 0.62 39.06
N VAL A 51 2.62 -0.17 39.53
CA VAL A 51 1.27 0.28 39.90
C VAL A 51 1.05 0.01 41.38
N LEU A 52 0.52 1.02 42.09
CA LEU A 52 0.17 0.91 43.50
C LEU A 52 -1.16 0.15 43.64
N THR A 53 -1.17 -0.95 44.39
CA THR A 53 -2.40 -1.68 44.66
C THR A 53 -3.22 -1.05 45.78
N ASN A 54 -4.50 -1.42 45.88
CA ASN A 54 -5.40 -1.02 46.97
C ASN A 54 -4.91 -1.44 48.38
N SER A 55 -3.95 -2.36 48.46
CA SER A 55 -3.26 -2.76 49.69
C SER A 55 -2.08 -1.84 50.06
N GLY A 56 -1.75 -0.84 49.24
CA GLY A 56 -0.60 0.04 49.43
C GLY A 56 0.74 -0.58 48.99
N GLU A 57 0.72 -1.70 48.28
CA GLU A 57 1.92 -2.38 47.78
C GLU A 57 2.22 -1.95 46.34
N TRP A 58 3.49 -1.65 46.05
CA TRP A 58 3.93 -1.40 44.68
C TRP A 58 4.14 -2.72 43.95
N LYS A 59 3.39 -2.97 42.89
CA LYS A 59 3.56 -4.14 42.03
C LYS A 59 4.11 -3.74 40.67
N LEU A 60 5.06 -4.52 40.17
CA LEU A 60 5.58 -4.36 38.83
C LEU A 60 4.51 -4.74 37.81
N ASP A 61 4.15 -3.80 36.94
CA ASP A 61 3.16 -3.99 35.89
C ASP A 61 3.80 -4.70 34.69
N ARG A 62 3.73 -6.03 34.73
CA ARG A 62 4.20 -6.92 33.67
C ARG A 62 3.24 -6.99 32.46
N SER A 63 2.08 -6.34 32.52
CA SER A 63 1.10 -6.38 31.42
C SER A 63 1.63 -5.65 30.18
N THR A 64 2.40 -4.57 30.39
CA THR A 64 3.05 -3.80 29.33
C THR A 64 4.07 -4.64 28.55
N VAL A 65 4.94 -5.38 29.24
CA VAL A 65 5.94 -6.27 28.62
C VAL A 65 5.26 -7.35 27.76
N GLY A 66 4.22 -8.00 28.27
CA GLY A 66 3.46 -8.99 27.51
C GLY A 66 2.71 -8.41 26.31
N ASN A 67 2.28 -7.14 26.37
CA ASN A 67 1.68 -6.46 25.23
C ASN A 67 2.72 -6.11 24.15
N PHE A 68 3.90 -5.64 24.55
CA PHE A 68 5.00 -5.36 23.63
C PHE A 68 5.51 -6.63 22.93
N GLU A 69 5.59 -7.76 23.62
CA GLU A 69 5.98 -9.03 23.00
C GLU A 69 4.96 -9.48 21.94
N ARG A 70 3.66 -9.32 22.20
CA ARG A 70 2.60 -9.61 21.22
C ARG A 70 2.63 -8.65 20.03
N GLU A 71 2.86 -7.37 20.27
CA GLU A 71 2.99 -6.39 19.19
C GLU A 71 4.22 -6.69 18.31
N LYS A 72 5.34 -7.05 18.94
CA LYS A 72 6.56 -7.46 18.24
C LYS A 72 6.32 -8.70 17.38
N THR A 73 5.61 -9.72 17.87
CA THR A 73 5.32 -10.91 17.06
C THR A 73 4.39 -10.60 15.89
N ILE A 74 3.37 -9.76 16.09
CA ILE A 74 2.49 -9.30 15.01
C ILE A 74 3.27 -8.54 13.94
N LEU A 75 4.13 -7.60 14.35
CA LEU A 75 4.95 -6.81 13.43
C LEU A 75 5.93 -7.70 12.66
N ASN A 76 6.57 -8.66 13.32
CA ASN A 76 7.47 -9.60 12.66
C ASN A 76 6.73 -10.47 11.64
N GLN A 77 5.55 -10.97 11.98
CA GLN A 77 4.74 -11.73 11.03
C GLN A 77 4.37 -10.85 9.83
N ARG A 78 3.96 -9.61 10.07
CA ARG A 78 3.62 -8.68 8.98
C ARG A 78 4.82 -8.38 8.08
N ILE A 79 6.02 -8.29 8.64
CA ILE A 79 7.25 -8.13 7.85
C ILE A 79 7.47 -9.34 6.96
N ILE A 80 7.33 -10.56 7.49
CA ILE A 80 7.46 -11.80 6.71
C ILE A 80 6.46 -11.82 5.56
N ASP A 81 5.18 -11.57 5.85
CA ASP A 81 4.12 -11.55 4.84
C ASP A 81 4.43 -10.52 3.73
N LEU A 82 4.87 -9.32 4.10
CA LEU A 82 5.22 -8.26 3.15
C LEU A 82 6.46 -8.61 2.32
N GLU A 83 7.43 -9.31 2.88
CA GLU A 83 8.60 -9.80 2.14
C GLU A 83 8.23 -10.88 1.13
N GLU A 84 7.29 -11.77 1.48
CA GLU A 84 6.75 -12.76 0.56
C GLU A 84 5.95 -12.10 -0.57
N ASP A 85 5.06 -11.17 -0.25
CA ASP A 85 4.31 -10.38 -1.22
C ASP A 85 5.25 -9.63 -2.18
N LYS A 86 6.31 -9.02 -1.64
CA LYS A 86 7.33 -8.34 -2.44
C LYS A 86 8.03 -9.30 -3.40
N LYS A 87 8.43 -10.49 -2.94
CA LYS A 87 9.07 -11.50 -3.79
C LYS A 87 8.12 -11.97 -4.90
N TYR A 88 6.86 -12.20 -4.56
CA TYR A 88 5.81 -12.56 -5.51
C TYR A 88 5.61 -11.46 -6.58
N LEU A 89 5.48 -10.20 -6.16
CA LEU A 89 5.32 -9.05 -7.05
C LEU A 89 6.51 -8.89 -8.00
N ILE A 90 7.74 -9.03 -7.49
CA ILE A 90 8.96 -8.98 -8.33
C ILE A 90 8.94 -10.10 -9.37
N HIS A 91 8.55 -11.31 -8.97
CA HIS A 91 8.45 -12.44 -9.88
C HIS A 91 7.40 -12.19 -10.99
N GLN A 92 6.21 -11.72 -10.62
CA GLN A 92 5.16 -11.41 -11.59
C GLN A 92 5.58 -10.28 -12.54
N TYR A 93 6.18 -9.22 -12.01
CA TYR A 93 6.70 -8.12 -12.83
C TYR A 93 7.72 -8.61 -13.86
N LYS A 94 8.66 -9.46 -13.43
CA LYS A 94 9.66 -10.05 -14.33
C LYS A 94 9.00 -10.88 -15.44
N LYS A 95 8.03 -11.73 -15.08
CA LYS A 95 7.28 -12.55 -16.04
C LYS A 95 6.56 -11.68 -17.07
N THR A 96 5.81 -10.66 -16.64
CA THR A 96 5.11 -9.76 -17.55
C THR A 96 6.08 -8.98 -18.44
N GLN A 97 7.24 -8.59 -17.92
CA GLN A 97 8.27 -7.92 -18.70
C GLN A 97 8.87 -8.83 -19.79
N GLU A 98 9.11 -10.11 -19.47
CA GLU A 98 9.55 -11.11 -20.45
C GLU A 98 8.50 -11.33 -21.55
N GLU A 99 7.22 -11.46 -21.17
CA GLU A 99 6.10 -11.58 -22.11
C GLU A 99 6.01 -10.35 -23.04
N LYS A 100 6.17 -9.14 -22.49
CA LYS A 100 6.16 -7.90 -23.26
C LYS A 100 7.31 -7.85 -24.26
N MET A 101 8.54 -8.18 -23.84
CA MET A 101 9.70 -8.23 -24.74
C MET A 101 9.50 -9.24 -25.87
N MET A 102 8.94 -10.42 -25.56
CA MET A 102 8.61 -11.42 -26.58
C MET A 102 7.55 -10.93 -27.55
N LEU A 103 6.54 -10.20 -27.08
CA LEU A 103 5.50 -9.63 -27.94
C LEU A 103 6.05 -8.54 -28.85
N GLU A 104 6.88 -7.63 -28.32
CA GLU A 104 7.56 -6.59 -29.10
C GLU A 104 8.45 -7.20 -30.18
N PHE A 105 9.21 -8.25 -29.85
CA PHE A 105 10.03 -8.98 -30.81
C PHE A 105 9.17 -9.61 -31.93
N ARG A 106 8.07 -10.30 -31.57
CA ARG A 106 7.15 -10.90 -32.55
C ARG A 106 6.52 -9.85 -33.45
N ASN A 107 6.07 -8.73 -32.90
CA ASN A 107 5.50 -7.63 -33.69
C ASN A 107 6.52 -7.07 -34.68
N LYS A 108 7.77 -6.87 -34.25
CA LYS A 108 8.84 -6.43 -35.14
C LYS A 108 9.07 -7.43 -36.26
N LEU A 109 9.16 -8.73 -35.93
CA LEU A 109 9.34 -9.79 -36.93
C LEU A 109 8.20 -9.82 -37.95
N LEU A 110 6.95 -9.66 -37.51
CA LEU A 110 5.79 -9.62 -38.40
C LEU A 110 5.83 -8.43 -39.36
N VAL A 111 6.28 -7.26 -38.89
CA VAL A 111 6.45 -6.08 -39.74
C VAL A 111 7.53 -6.31 -40.80
N GLU A 112 8.68 -6.88 -40.42
CA GLU A 112 9.76 -7.21 -41.37
C GLU A 112 9.30 -8.27 -42.39
N MET A 113 8.61 -9.32 -41.95
CA MET A 113 8.05 -10.34 -42.84
C MET A 113 7.00 -9.78 -43.81
N LEU A 114 6.17 -8.86 -43.33
CA LEU A 114 5.18 -8.17 -44.16
C LEU A 114 5.89 -7.32 -45.23
N ALA A 115 6.93 -6.57 -44.85
CA ALA A 115 7.73 -5.78 -45.79
C ALA A 115 8.40 -6.67 -46.86
N CYS A 116 9.02 -7.79 -46.46
CA CYS A 116 9.58 -8.76 -47.41
C CYS A 116 8.50 -9.33 -48.36
N SER A 117 7.34 -9.70 -47.82
CA SER A 117 6.23 -10.25 -48.62
C SER A 117 5.69 -9.23 -49.63
N GLN A 118 5.65 -7.94 -49.26
CA GLN A 118 5.26 -6.86 -50.16
C GLN A 118 6.26 -6.71 -51.30
N LEU A 119 7.56 -6.67 -50.99
CA LEU A 119 8.61 -6.59 -52.01
C LEU A 119 8.58 -7.80 -52.96
N ASP A 120 8.35 -9.00 -52.44
CA ASP A 120 8.20 -10.21 -53.26
C ASP A 120 6.96 -10.14 -54.15
N CYS A 121 5.84 -9.62 -53.64
CA CYS A 121 4.62 -9.42 -54.41
C CYS A 121 4.81 -8.40 -55.53
N GLU A 122 5.45 -7.26 -55.25
CA GLU A 122 5.77 -6.23 -56.24
C GLU A 122 6.67 -6.79 -57.35
N LYS A 123 7.75 -7.51 -56.98
CA LYS A 123 8.65 -8.16 -57.93
C LYS A 123 7.93 -9.18 -58.81
N ASN A 124 7.07 -10.01 -58.21
CA ASN A 124 6.28 -10.99 -58.96
C ASN A 124 5.28 -10.31 -59.90
N ASN A 125 4.69 -9.20 -59.48
CA ASN A 125 3.79 -8.40 -60.32
C ASN A 125 4.53 -7.80 -61.52
N GLU A 126 5.76 -7.29 -61.33
CA GLU A 126 6.58 -6.81 -62.45
C GLU A 126 6.92 -7.92 -63.46
N ILE A 127 7.26 -9.11 -62.97
CA ILE A 127 7.52 -10.27 -63.83
C ILE A 127 6.26 -10.64 -64.61
N TYR A 128 5.12 -10.71 -63.92
CA TYR A 128 3.82 -11.00 -64.54
C TYR A 128 3.46 -9.98 -65.63
N GLN A 129 3.63 -8.68 -65.36
CA GLN A 129 3.36 -7.64 -66.37
C GLN A 129 4.25 -7.78 -67.60
N LYS A 130 5.53 -8.11 -67.42
CA LYS A 130 6.44 -8.39 -68.54
C LYS A 130 5.99 -9.61 -69.35
N GLU A 131 5.59 -10.69 -68.69
CA GLU A 131 5.06 -11.88 -69.36
C GLU A 131 3.77 -11.60 -70.13
N VAL A 132 2.86 -10.79 -69.57
CA VAL A 132 1.64 -10.35 -70.25
C VAL A 132 1.97 -9.58 -71.53
N LEU A 133 2.89 -8.60 -71.46
CA LEU A 133 3.31 -7.82 -72.63
C LEU A 133 3.99 -8.70 -73.69
N CYS A 134 4.87 -9.61 -73.28
CA CYS A 134 5.51 -10.58 -74.19
C CYS A 134 4.46 -11.48 -74.87
N SER A 135 3.49 -11.98 -74.11
CA SER A 135 2.41 -12.83 -74.62
C SER A 135 1.51 -12.07 -75.59
N GLU A 136 1.21 -10.80 -75.29
CA GLU A 136 0.45 -9.94 -76.19
C GLU A 136 1.21 -9.62 -77.47
N ALA A 137 2.51 -9.31 -77.39
CA ALA A 137 3.35 -9.10 -78.57
C ALA A 137 3.41 -10.35 -79.45
N LEU A 138 3.58 -11.53 -78.85
CA LEU A 138 3.53 -12.82 -79.57
C LEU A 138 2.17 -13.04 -80.22
N ARG A 139 1.06 -12.72 -79.53
CA ARG A 139 -0.30 -12.83 -80.10
C ARG A 139 -0.45 -11.95 -81.35
N TRP A 140 0.05 -10.71 -81.32
CA TRP A 140 0.05 -9.81 -82.47
C TRP A 140 0.91 -10.35 -83.62
N GLU A 141 2.08 -10.90 -83.29
CA GLU A 141 2.99 -11.48 -84.28
C GLU A 141 2.36 -12.69 -84.99
N VAL A 142 1.75 -13.60 -84.24
CA VAL A 142 1.02 -14.77 -84.80
C VAL A 142 -0.14 -14.32 -85.69
N ALA A 143 -0.93 -13.35 -85.25
CA ALA A 143 -2.03 -12.79 -86.05
C ALA A 143 -1.52 -12.13 -87.34
N ARG A 144 -0.38 -11.43 -87.27
CA ARG A 144 0.28 -10.80 -88.43
C ARG A 144 0.80 -11.81 -89.44
N LEU A 145 1.41 -12.90 -88.96
CA LEU A 145 1.95 -13.96 -89.80
C LEU A 145 0.86 -14.77 -90.52
N GLY A 146 -0.42 -14.51 -90.22
CA GLY A 146 -1.54 -15.09 -90.95
C GLY A 146 -1.53 -16.62 -90.91
N VAL A 147 -1.05 -17.21 -89.81
CA VAL A 147 -1.08 -18.66 -89.57
C VAL A 147 -2.55 -19.04 -89.38
N GLN A 148 -3.26 -19.16 -90.48
CA GLN A 148 -4.51 -19.87 -90.61
C GLN A 148 -4.15 -21.36 -90.49
N TYR A 149 -4.68 -22.00 -89.45
CA TYR A 149 -4.84 -23.45 -89.46
C TYR A 149 -5.88 -23.87 -90.50
#